data_AF-A0A850BG11-F1
#
_entry.id   AF-A0A850BG11-F1
#
_cell.length_a   1.000
_cell.length_b   1.000
_cell.length_c   1.000
_cell.angle_alpha   90.00
_cell.angle_beta   90.00
_cell.angle_gamma   90.00
#
_symmetry.space_group_name_H-M   'P 1'
#
loop_
_entity.id
_entity.type
_entity.pdbx_description
1 polymer ?
#
loop_
_entity_poly.entity_id
_entity_poly.type
_entity_poly.pdbx_seq_one_letter_code
_entity_poly.pdbx_strand_id
1 'polypeptide(L)'
;MTERRSSFSLRFFRGLAAAFIAFALLNEARELVSPGFSVAYILFYVPGFSAGADACLALLALFLGASAFGPVKRRGAALGLSAGLLGLAGIALLNAAEFYRLVRSGVLSTAWPVPLSIPLALYIALHVGLCLRPRHLGEDGPLLRGAGIALVGALASLGLGVVFYVHSLGLTDYRRRADAIVVLGARVYADGRPSEALAERVLTGAALYRE
;
A
#
# COMPACT_ATOMS: atom_id res chain seq x y z
N MET A 1 -30.90 5.35 -15.45
CA MET A 1 -29.48 5.79 -15.44
C MET A 1 -28.68 5.33 -14.22
N THR A 2 -29.33 5.00 -13.09
CA THR A 2 -28.70 4.59 -11.82
C THR A 2 -28.10 3.17 -11.82
N GLU A 3 -28.73 2.19 -12.49
CA GLU A 3 -28.23 0.80 -12.52
C GLU A 3 -26.92 0.62 -13.29
N ARG A 4 -26.68 1.40 -14.35
CA ARG A 4 -25.44 1.26 -15.13
C ARG A 4 -24.19 1.68 -14.33
N ARG A 5 -24.35 2.65 -13.42
CA ARG A 5 -23.24 3.18 -12.59
C ARG A 5 -22.80 2.18 -11.51
N SER A 6 -23.72 1.41 -10.92
CA SER A 6 -23.38 0.45 -9.86
C SER A 6 -22.54 -0.73 -10.39
N SER A 7 -22.81 -1.19 -11.61
CA SER A 7 -22.05 -2.28 -12.25
C SER A 7 -20.59 -1.91 -12.54
N PHE A 8 -20.33 -0.66 -12.96
CA PHE A 8 -18.99 -0.18 -13.24
C PHE A 8 -18.15 -0.12 -11.96
N SER A 9 -18.68 0.50 -10.91
CA SER A 9 -17.98 0.62 -9.62
C SER A 9 -17.63 -0.76 -9.06
N LEU A 10 -18.56 -1.72 -9.09
CA LEU A 10 -18.29 -3.07 -8.60
C LEU A 10 -17.09 -3.73 -9.30
N ARG A 11 -17.08 -3.67 -10.64
CA ARG A 11 -16.04 -4.31 -11.47
C ARG A 11 -14.69 -3.64 -11.29
N PHE A 12 -14.66 -2.31 -11.17
CA PHE A 12 -13.45 -1.56 -10.87
C PHE A 12 -12.86 -1.98 -9.51
N PHE A 13 -13.68 -2.06 -8.45
CA PHE A 13 -13.23 -2.47 -7.13
C PHE A 13 -12.81 -3.94 -7.05
N ARG A 14 -13.41 -4.83 -7.84
CA ARG A 14 -12.91 -6.22 -8.02
C ARG A 14 -11.52 -6.25 -8.63
N GLY A 15 -11.26 -5.42 -9.64
CA GLY A 15 -9.93 -5.25 -10.22
C GLY A 15 -8.89 -4.80 -9.20
N LEU A 16 -9.26 -3.82 -8.39
CA LEU A 16 -8.38 -3.28 -7.36
C LEU A 16 -8.14 -4.28 -6.22
N ALA A 17 -9.17 -5.02 -5.79
CA ALA A 17 -9.01 -6.16 -4.88
C ALA A 17 -8.07 -7.23 -5.44
N ALA A 18 -8.18 -7.56 -6.73
CA ALA A 18 -7.25 -8.48 -7.38
C ALA A 18 -5.80 -7.99 -7.36
N ALA A 19 -5.57 -6.67 -7.54
CA ALA A 19 -4.24 -6.08 -7.45
C ALA A 19 -3.64 -6.24 -6.03
N PHE A 20 -4.42 -5.98 -4.98
CA PHE A 20 -3.95 -6.18 -3.59
C PHE A 20 -3.69 -7.66 -3.27
N ILE A 21 -4.53 -8.57 -3.75
CA ILE A 21 -4.31 -10.01 -3.59
C ILE A 21 -3.02 -10.44 -4.30
N ALA A 22 -2.82 -10.01 -5.55
CA ALA A 22 -1.61 -10.31 -6.29
C ALA A 22 -0.36 -9.74 -5.59
N PHE A 23 -0.44 -8.50 -5.11
CA PHE A 23 0.63 -7.88 -4.33
C PHE A 23 0.95 -8.67 -3.05
N ALA A 24 -0.07 -9.06 -2.28
CA ALA A 24 0.13 -9.87 -1.07
C ALA A 24 0.77 -11.22 -1.39
N LEU A 25 0.29 -11.93 -2.42
CA LEU A 25 0.88 -13.21 -2.83
C LEU A 25 2.33 -13.07 -3.30
N LEU A 26 2.65 -12.01 -4.04
CA LEU A 26 4.02 -11.72 -4.45
C LEU A 26 4.92 -11.37 -3.26
N ASN A 27 4.39 -10.65 -2.27
CA ASN A 27 5.11 -10.34 -1.02
C ASN A 27 5.45 -11.62 -0.26
N GLU A 28 4.48 -12.50 -0.03
CA GLU A 28 4.70 -13.79 0.65
C GLU A 28 5.65 -14.69 -0.13
N ALA A 29 5.48 -14.80 -1.46
CA ALA A 29 6.38 -15.59 -2.30
C ALA A 29 7.82 -15.07 -2.23
N ARG A 30 8.00 -13.75 -2.16
CA ARG A 30 9.33 -13.15 -2.00
C ARG A 30 9.91 -13.45 -0.62
N GLU A 31 9.13 -13.34 0.45
CA GLU A 31 9.58 -13.64 1.81
C GLU A 31 10.02 -15.11 1.95
N LEU A 32 9.35 -16.04 1.26
CA LEU A 32 9.77 -17.45 1.21
C LEU A 32 11.12 -17.65 0.51
N VAL A 33 11.43 -16.85 -0.51
CA VAL A 33 12.70 -16.92 -1.26
C VAL A 33 13.82 -16.13 -0.57
N SER A 34 13.48 -15.05 0.13
CA SER A 34 14.41 -14.14 0.77
C SER A 34 13.78 -13.59 2.06
N PRO A 35 13.94 -14.30 3.19
CA PRO A 35 13.38 -13.87 4.46
C PRO A 35 13.92 -12.49 4.89
N GLY A 36 13.06 -11.68 5.50
CA GLY A 36 13.37 -10.32 5.94
C GLY A 36 13.21 -9.25 4.86
N PHE A 37 12.64 -9.59 3.70
CA PHE A 37 12.44 -8.65 2.58
C PHE A 37 10.96 -8.32 2.31
N SER A 38 10.06 -8.70 3.21
CA SER A 38 8.68 -8.24 3.18
C SER A 38 8.61 -6.72 3.00
N VAL A 39 7.76 -6.29 2.08
CA VAL A 39 7.43 -4.87 1.84
C VAL A 39 6.12 -4.48 2.51
N ALA A 40 5.49 -5.37 3.29
CA ALA A 40 4.21 -5.09 3.95
C ALA A 40 4.30 -3.89 4.91
N TYR A 41 5.47 -3.64 5.49
CA TYR A 41 5.72 -2.52 6.40
C TYR A 41 5.48 -1.14 5.77
N ILE A 42 5.49 -1.06 4.43
CA ILE A 42 5.19 0.17 3.68
C ILE A 42 3.70 0.52 3.76
N LEU A 43 2.83 -0.48 3.89
CA LEU A 43 1.37 -0.29 3.96
C LEU A 43 0.87 -0.28 5.39
N PHE A 44 1.44 -1.12 6.26
CA PHE A 44 1.04 -1.27 7.65
C PHE A 44 2.26 -1.31 8.56
N TYR A 45 2.26 -0.49 9.61
CA TYR A 45 3.25 -0.55 10.68
C TYR A 45 2.56 -0.83 12.02
N VAL A 46 2.93 -1.92 12.68
CA VAL A 46 2.37 -2.28 13.99
C VAL A 46 3.53 -2.31 14.99
N PRO A 47 3.69 -1.27 15.83
CA PRO A 47 4.80 -1.18 16.77
C PRO A 47 4.88 -2.41 17.68
N GLY A 48 6.09 -2.96 17.85
CA GLY A 48 6.35 -4.09 18.75
C GLY A 48 5.89 -5.45 18.22
N PHE A 49 5.37 -5.54 16.99
CA PHE A 49 4.95 -6.80 16.40
C PHE A 49 5.56 -7.00 15.02
N SER A 50 6.68 -7.74 14.96
CA SER A 50 7.49 -7.92 13.74
C SER A 50 6.69 -8.51 12.57
N ALA A 51 5.81 -9.48 12.82
CA ALA A 51 4.93 -10.07 11.82
C ALA A 51 3.62 -9.30 11.61
N GLY A 52 3.43 -8.15 12.28
CA GLY A 52 2.17 -7.42 12.26
C GLY A 52 1.81 -6.84 10.90
N ALA A 53 2.81 -6.39 10.15
CA ALA A 53 2.60 -5.84 8.82
C ALA A 53 2.12 -6.93 7.83
N ASP A 54 2.79 -8.08 7.81
CA ASP A 54 2.43 -9.22 6.96
C ASP A 54 1.05 -9.78 7.31
N ALA A 55 0.77 -9.93 8.61
CA ALA A 55 -0.55 -10.34 9.08
C ALA A 55 -1.65 -9.37 8.60
N CYS A 56 -1.42 -8.06 8.68
CA CYS A 56 -2.36 -7.05 8.18
C CYS A 56 -2.55 -7.16 6.65
N LEU A 57 -1.46 -7.36 5.90
CA LEU A 57 -1.53 -7.51 4.45
C LEU A 57 -2.28 -8.78 4.02
N ALA A 58 -2.01 -9.90 4.69
CA ALA A 58 -2.72 -11.17 4.46
C ALA A 58 -4.21 -11.06 4.79
N LEU A 59 -4.56 -10.44 5.93
CA LEU A 59 -5.95 -10.17 6.30
C LEU A 59 -6.64 -9.22 5.31
N LEU A 60 -5.93 -8.21 4.82
CA LEU A 60 -6.45 -7.30 3.79
C LEU A 60 -6.78 -8.07 2.52
N ALA A 61 -5.85 -8.87 2.00
CA ALA A 61 -6.06 -9.70 0.81
C ALA A 61 -7.22 -10.69 1.01
N LEU A 62 -7.30 -11.33 2.18
CA LEU A 62 -8.39 -12.25 2.53
C LEU A 62 -9.74 -11.56 2.52
N PHE A 63 -9.89 -10.43 3.23
CA PHE A 63 -11.16 -9.73 3.33
C PHE A 63 -11.57 -9.07 2.01
N LEU A 64 -10.63 -8.51 1.25
CA LEU A 64 -10.89 -7.98 -0.08
C LEU A 64 -11.29 -9.10 -1.05
N GLY A 65 -10.59 -10.23 -1.04
CA GLY A 65 -10.93 -11.38 -1.88
C GLY A 65 -12.30 -11.96 -1.55
N ALA A 66 -12.57 -12.21 -0.27
CA ALA A 66 -13.85 -12.71 0.20
C ALA A 66 -15.02 -11.75 -0.12
N SER A 67 -14.79 -10.44 -0.03
CA SER A 67 -15.83 -9.44 -0.32
C SER A 67 -16.02 -9.15 -1.82
N ALA A 68 -14.97 -9.26 -2.62
CA ALA A 68 -14.99 -9.00 -4.06
C ALA A 68 -15.49 -10.20 -4.88
N PHE A 69 -15.08 -11.41 -4.49
CA PHE A 69 -15.31 -12.65 -5.24
C PHE A 69 -16.17 -13.68 -4.49
N GLY A 70 -16.30 -13.55 -3.17
CA GLY A 70 -17.07 -14.48 -2.36
C GLY A 70 -18.59 -14.25 -2.42
N PRO A 71 -19.39 -15.26 -2.02
CA PRO A 71 -20.85 -15.17 -1.99
C PRO A 71 -21.31 -14.37 -0.76
N VAL A 72 -21.13 -13.04 -0.79
CA VAL A 72 -21.62 -12.13 0.26
C VAL A 72 -23.15 -11.95 0.14
N LYS A 73 -23.90 -13.05 0.30
CA LYS A 73 -25.37 -13.06 0.26
C LYS A 73 -25.99 -12.84 1.65
N ARG A 74 -25.26 -13.23 2.71
CA ARG A 74 -25.73 -13.10 4.10
C ARG A 74 -25.27 -11.76 4.67
N ARG A 75 -26.22 -10.98 5.21
CA ARG A 75 -25.95 -9.68 5.86
C ARG A 75 -24.90 -9.78 6.96
N GLY A 76 -24.91 -10.86 7.76
CA GLY A 76 -23.90 -11.10 8.80
C GLY A 76 -22.49 -11.25 8.24
N ALA A 77 -22.31 -11.94 7.11
CA ALA A 77 -21.01 -12.07 6.46
C ALA A 77 -20.50 -10.73 5.90
N ALA A 78 -21.40 -9.92 5.32
CA ALA A 78 -21.06 -8.58 4.87
C ALA A 78 -20.59 -7.70 6.04
N LEU A 79 -21.32 -7.72 7.16
CA LEU A 79 -20.97 -6.97 8.37
C LEU A 79 -19.63 -7.43 8.96
N GLY A 80 -19.38 -8.74 9.04
CA GLY A 80 -18.10 -9.27 9.52
C GLY A 80 -16.91 -8.86 8.67
N LEU A 81 -17.02 -9.00 7.34
CA LEU A 81 -15.97 -8.56 6.41
C LEU A 81 -15.75 -7.05 6.47
N SER A 82 -16.84 -6.27 6.54
CA SER A 82 -16.76 -4.82 6.69
C SER A 82 -16.09 -4.40 8.00
N ALA A 83 -16.40 -5.08 9.12
CA ALA A 83 -15.76 -4.82 10.39
C ALA A 83 -14.26 -5.11 10.35
N GLY A 84 -13.85 -6.24 9.77
CA GLY A 84 -12.44 -6.59 9.59
C GLY A 84 -11.68 -5.57 8.74
N LEU A 85 -12.27 -5.16 7.61
CA LEU A 85 -11.72 -4.10 6.76
C LEU A 85 -11.62 -2.76 7.50
N LEU A 86 -12.65 -2.36 8.26
CA LEU A 86 -12.60 -1.13 9.06
C LEU A 86 -11.51 -1.18 10.13
N GLY A 87 -11.25 -2.35 10.73
CA GLY A 87 -10.13 -2.55 11.65
C GLY A 87 -8.79 -2.24 10.98
N LEU A 88 -8.55 -2.79 9.78
CA LEU A 88 -7.34 -2.52 8.98
C LEU A 88 -7.24 -1.04 8.56
N ALA A 89 -8.35 -0.42 8.18
CA ALA A 89 -8.39 1.02 7.90
C ALA A 89 -8.02 1.84 9.15
N GLY A 90 -8.45 1.41 10.34
CA GLY A 90 -8.05 1.99 11.62
C GLY A 90 -6.54 1.94 11.84
N ILE A 91 -5.90 0.79 11.57
CA ILE A 91 -4.44 0.66 11.65
C ILE A 91 -3.74 1.62 10.68
N ALA A 92 -4.20 1.70 9.43
CA ALA A 92 -3.65 2.62 8.46
C ALA A 92 -3.79 4.09 8.93
N LEU A 93 -4.94 4.47 9.50
CA LEU A 93 -5.14 5.81 10.07
C LEU A 93 -4.22 6.08 11.27
N LEU A 94 -3.96 5.09 12.13
CA LEU A 94 -2.98 5.21 13.21
C LEU A 94 -1.56 5.45 12.65
N ASN A 95 -1.19 4.78 11.55
CA ASN A 95 0.09 5.03 10.87
C ASN A 95 0.14 6.44 10.26
N ALA A 96 -0.95 6.94 9.70
CA ALA A 96 -1.03 8.32 9.22
C ALA A 96 -0.90 9.33 10.37
N ALA A 97 -1.54 9.09 11.50
CA ALA A 97 -1.45 9.94 12.69
C ALA A 97 -0.02 9.96 13.24
N GLU A 98 0.65 8.81 13.30
CA GLU A 98 2.04 8.69 13.72
C GLU A 98 2.98 9.45 12.79
N PHE A 99 2.79 9.34 11.47
CA PHE A 99 3.52 10.14 10.50
C PHE A 99 3.41 11.64 10.79
N TYR A 100 2.20 12.16 10.99
CA TYR A 100 2.02 13.58 11.31
C TYR A 100 2.58 13.96 12.68
N ARG A 101 2.56 13.05 13.66
CA ARG A 101 3.21 13.27 14.95
C ARG A 101 4.71 13.45 14.78
N LEU A 102 5.36 12.59 13.99
CA LEU A 102 6.79 12.64 13.70
C LEU A 102 7.19 13.88 12.88
N VAL A 103 6.36 14.29 11.94
CA VAL A 103 6.54 15.55 11.20
C VAL A 103 6.42 16.75 12.13
N ARG A 104 5.41 16.80 12.99
CA ARG A 104 5.22 17.89 13.97
C ARG A 104 6.35 17.96 15.01
N SER A 105 6.94 16.82 15.39
CA SER A 105 8.07 16.79 16.32
C SER A 105 9.41 17.16 15.66
N GLY A 106 9.43 17.43 14.35
CA GLY A 106 10.67 17.72 13.61
C GLY A 106 11.59 16.51 13.45
N VAL A 107 11.10 15.30 13.71
CA VAL A 107 11.87 14.05 13.54
C VAL A 107 11.86 13.63 12.08
N LEU A 108 10.79 13.95 11.35
CA LEU A 108 10.68 13.76 9.90
C LEU A 108 10.45 15.11 9.23
N SER A 109 11.09 15.30 8.08
CA SER A 109 10.75 16.37 7.14
C SER A 109 10.26 15.73 5.84
N THR A 110 9.27 16.33 5.18
CA THR A 110 8.73 15.77 3.94
C THR A 110 8.19 16.88 3.06
N ALA A 111 8.48 16.81 1.76
CA ALA A 111 7.88 17.72 0.78
C ALA A 111 6.46 17.27 0.37
N TRP A 112 6.04 16.07 0.79
CA TRP A 112 4.76 15.48 0.41
C TRP A 112 3.86 15.27 1.65
N PRO A 113 2.74 15.99 1.77
CA PRO A 113 1.98 16.02 3.02
C PRO A 113 1.09 14.79 3.25
N VAL A 114 0.98 13.85 2.31
CA VAL A 114 0.03 12.73 2.35
C VAL A 114 0.77 11.39 2.41
N PRO A 115 0.83 10.71 3.57
CA PRO A 115 1.42 9.37 3.65
C PRO A 115 0.54 8.33 2.94
N LEU A 116 1.15 7.22 2.49
CA LEU A 116 0.47 6.10 1.79
C LEU A 116 -0.72 5.51 2.55
N SER A 117 -0.70 5.60 3.87
CA SER A 117 -1.73 5.04 4.72
C SER A 117 -3.08 5.76 4.62
N ILE A 118 -3.11 7.05 4.22
CA ILE A 118 -4.35 7.79 3.97
C ILE A 118 -5.12 7.27 2.74
N PRO A 119 -4.54 7.22 1.53
CA PRO A 119 -5.25 6.68 0.37
C PRO A 119 -5.61 5.20 0.56
N LEU A 120 -4.79 4.42 1.27
CA LEU A 120 -5.13 3.05 1.65
C LEU A 120 -6.39 3.00 2.53
N ALA A 121 -6.45 3.79 3.60
CA ALA A 121 -7.62 3.85 4.48
C ALA A 121 -8.89 4.32 3.73
N LEU A 122 -8.75 5.33 2.86
CA LEU A 122 -9.84 5.82 2.03
C LEU A 122 -10.35 4.73 1.08
N TYR A 123 -9.43 4.01 0.43
CA TYR A 123 -9.79 2.89 -0.42
C TYR A 123 -10.60 1.84 0.34
N ILE A 124 -10.10 1.41 1.51
CA ILE A 124 -10.78 0.41 2.33
C ILE A 124 -12.18 0.89 2.75
N ALA A 125 -12.31 2.15 3.17
CA ALA A 125 -13.59 2.74 3.55
C ALA A 125 -14.60 2.77 2.38
N LEU A 126 -14.15 3.12 1.18
CA LEU A 126 -14.98 3.08 -0.03
C LEU A 126 -15.42 1.64 -0.35
N HIS A 127 -14.51 0.67 -0.23
CA HIS A 127 -14.83 -0.75 -0.45
C HIS A 127 -15.86 -1.26 0.56
N VAL A 128 -15.73 -0.89 1.84
CA VAL A 128 -16.72 -1.18 2.89
C VAL A 128 -18.09 -0.61 2.54
N GLY A 129 -18.15 0.64 2.08
CA GLY A 129 -19.40 1.27 1.61
C GLY A 129 -20.07 0.49 0.47
N LEU A 130 -19.27 -0.13 -0.41
CA LEU A 130 -19.78 -0.99 -1.49
C LEU A 130 -20.18 -2.40 -1.03
N CYS A 131 -19.62 -2.90 0.06
CA CYS A 131 -20.00 -4.18 0.68
C CYS A 131 -21.33 -4.07 1.43
N LEU A 132 -21.58 -2.93 2.08
CA LEU A 132 -22.79 -2.70 2.87
C LEU A 132 -24.01 -2.32 2.04
N ARG A 133 -23.83 -1.90 0.78
CA ARG A 133 -24.94 -1.64 -0.13
C ARG A 133 -25.60 -2.97 -0.54
N PRO A 134 -26.91 -3.17 -0.28
CA PRO A 134 -27.61 -4.38 -0.68
C PRO A 134 -27.53 -4.51 -2.20
N ARG A 135 -26.78 -5.51 -2.68
CA ARG A 135 -26.71 -5.85 -4.10
C ARG A 135 -27.92 -6.70 -4.43
N HIS A 136 -28.85 -6.16 -5.20
CA HIS A 136 -29.58 -7.01 -6.14
C HIS A 136 -28.55 -7.55 -7.12
N LEU A 137 -28.10 -8.78 -6.88
CA LEU A 137 -27.22 -9.54 -7.76
C LEU A 137 -28.00 -9.88 -9.04
N GLY A 138 -28.05 -8.95 -9.97
CA GLY A 138 -28.39 -9.20 -11.36
C GLY A 138 -27.18 -8.83 -12.21
N GLU A 139 -26.36 -9.81 -12.61
CA GLU A 139 -25.26 -9.59 -13.56
C GLU A 139 -25.55 -10.35 -14.86
N ASP A 140 -26.48 -9.84 -15.67
CA ASP A 140 -26.61 -10.24 -17.08
C ASP A 140 -25.86 -9.22 -17.95
N GLY A 141 -24.55 -9.41 -18.09
CA GLY A 141 -23.75 -8.58 -18.99
C GLY A 141 -22.57 -9.36 -19.57
N PRO A 142 -22.07 -8.98 -20.77
CA PRO A 142 -21.04 -9.74 -21.46
C PRO A 142 -19.75 -9.83 -20.62
N LEU A 143 -19.32 -11.05 -20.34
CA LEU A 143 -18.20 -11.40 -19.47
C LEU A 143 -16.89 -10.66 -19.83
N LEU A 144 -16.63 -10.51 -21.13
CA LEU A 144 -15.45 -9.80 -21.66
C LEU A 144 -15.40 -8.32 -21.25
N ARG A 145 -16.55 -7.63 -21.26
CA ARG A 145 -16.62 -6.21 -20.84
C ARG A 145 -16.41 -6.07 -19.33
N GLY A 146 -16.86 -7.06 -18.56
CA GLY A 146 -16.62 -7.13 -17.13
C GLY A 146 -15.14 -7.29 -16.78
N ALA A 147 -14.48 -8.24 -17.45
CA ALA A 147 -13.05 -8.50 -17.30
C ALA A 147 -12.20 -7.28 -17.69
N GLY A 148 -12.55 -6.58 -18.78
CA GLY A 148 -11.82 -5.38 -19.21
C GLY A 148 -11.84 -4.24 -18.16
N ILE A 149 -13.00 -3.96 -17.55
CA ILE A 149 -13.11 -2.92 -16.50
C ILE A 149 -12.30 -3.30 -15.26
N ALA A 150 -12.34 -4.58 -14.86
CA ALA A 150 -11.56 -5.07 -13.74
C ALA A 150 -10.05 -4.97 -14.02
N LEU A 151 -9.60 -5.34 -15.22
CA LEU A 151 -8.20 -5.22 -15.62
C LEU A 151 -7.73 -3.76 -15.60
N VAL A 152 -8.51 -2.83 -16.16
CA VAL A 152 -8.19 -1.39 -16.12
C VAL A 152 -8.13 -0.90 -14.67
N GLY A 153 -9.06 -1.32 -13.82
CA GLY A 153 -9.03 -1.00 -12.39
C GLY A 153 -7.74 -1.50 -11.73
N ALA A 154 -7.35 -2.75 -11.98
CA ALA A 154 -6.12 -3.32 -11.43
C ALA A 154 -4.87 -2.56 -11.88
N LEU A 155 -4.73 -2.30 -13.19
CA LEU A 155 -3.58 -1.58 -13.75
C LEU A 155 -3.49 -0.13 -13.26
N ALA A 156 -4.63 0.57 -13.20
CA ALA A 156 -4.68 1.94 -12.68
C ALA A 156 -4.26 1.99 -11.21
N SER A 157 -4.67 1.00 -10.42
CA SER A 157 -4.32 0.90 -9.00
C SER A 157 -2.84 0.64 -8.80
N LEU A 158 -2.25 -0.25 -9.61
CA LEU A 158 -0.83 -0.54 -9.57
C LEU A 158 -0.01 0.71 -9.95
N GLY A 159 -0.37 1.38 -11.05
CA GLY A 159 0.30 2.59 -11.50
C GLY A 159 0.22 3.72 -10.48
N LEU A 160 -0.98 4.00 -9.95
CA LEU A 160 -1.17 5.00 -8.90
C LEU A 160 -0.41 4.62 -7.62
N GLY A 161 -0.43 3.34 -7.23
CA GLY A 161 0.30 2.84 -6.07
C GLY A 161 1.81 3.08 -6.18
N VAL A 162 2.41 2.83 -7.35
CA VAL A 162 3.82 3.09 -7.61
C VAL A 162 4.13 4.60 -7.53
N VAL A 163 3.31 5.44 -8.16
CA VAL A 163 3.49 6.90 -8.10
C VAL A 163 3.44 7.39 -6.65
N PHE A 164 2.41 6.99 -5.91
CA PHE A 164 2.28 7.33 -4.50
C PHE A 164 3.45 6.80 -3.67
N TYR A 165 3.93 5.60 -3.94
CA TYR A 165 5.08 5.01 -3.25
C TYR A 165 6.35 5.85 -3.45
N VAL A 166 6.66 6.18 -4.70
CA VAL A 166 7.84 7.00 -5.05
C VAL A 166 7.76 8.37 -4.40
N HIS A 167 6.59 9.02 -4.41
CA HIS A 167 6.44 10.34 -3.80
C HIS A 167 6.47 10.30 -2.28
N SER A 168 5.75 9.38 -1.63
CA SER A 168 5.68 9.31 -0.18
C SER A 168 7.00 8.92 0.46
N LEU A 169 7.79 8.04 -0.17
CA LEU A 169 9.10 7.64 0.37
C LEU A 169 10.26 8.46 -0.16
N GLY A 170 10.27 8.78 -1.45
CA GLY A 170 11.39 9.50 -2.08
C GLY A 170 11.50 10.95 -1.68
N LEU A 171 10.42 11.56 -1.17
CA LEU A 171 10.38 12.96 -0.73
C LEU A 171 10.41 13.12 0.79
N THR A 172 10.54 12.02 1.54
CA THR A 172 10.61 12.06 3.01
C THR A 172 12.07 11.99 3.43
N ASP A 173 12.48 13.01 4.17
CA ASP A 173 13.80 13.15 4.77
C ASP A 173 13.79 12.51 6.17
N TYR A 174 14.47 11.36 6.26
CA TYR A 174 14.62 10.56 7.47
C TYR A 174 15.92 10.88 8.23
N ARG A 175 16.61 11.98 7.90
CA ARG A 175 17.85 12.36 8.58
C ARG A 175 17.63 12.61 10.07
N ARG A 176 18.57 12.16 10.88
CA ARG A 176 18.64 12.38 12.33
C ARG A 176 20.06 12.74 12.73
N ARG A 177 20.22 13.45 13.84
CA ARG A 177 21.55 13.67 14.43
C ARG A 177 22.21 12.33 14.74
N ALA A 178 23.48 12.21 14.39
CA ALA A 178 24.30 11.02 14.61
C ALA A 178 25.75 11.44 14.87
N ASP A 179 26.46 10.65 15.67
CA ASP A 179 27.87 10.91 16.02
C ASP A 179 28.85 10.43 14.95
N ALA A 180 28.38 9.56 14.04
CA ALA A 180 29.17 9.02 12.94
C ALA A 180 28.30 8.77 11.71
N ILE A 181 28.91 8.94 10.52
CA ILE A 181 28.30 8.63 9.22
C ILE A 181 29.07 7.46 8.61
N VAL A 182 28.36 6.39 8.28
CA VAL A 182 28.91 5.23 7.58
C VAL A 182 28.33 5.19 6.18
N VAL A 183 29.16 5.44 5.17
CA VAL A 183 28.78 5.34 3.77
C VAL A 183 29.07 3.92 3.29
N LEU A 184 28.03 3.10 3.13
CA LEU A 184 28.20 1.76 2.59
C LEU A 184 28.63 1.81 1.13
N GLY A 185 29.63 1.00 0.80
CA GLY A 185 30.19 0.91 -0.54
C GLY A 185 29.13 0.61 -1.61
N ALA A 186 29.40 1.09 -2.81
CA ALA A 186 28.67 0.77 -4.03
C ALA A 186 29.69 0.53 -5.14
N ARG A 187 29.23 0.27 -6.36
CA ARG A 187 30.11 -0.10 -7.48
C ARG A 187 31.13 1.00 -7.74
N VAL A 188 32.39 0.58 -7.88
CA VAL A 188 33.46 1.36 -8.52
C VAL A 188 33.71 0.70 -9.87
N TYR A 189 33.80 1.50 -10.94
CA TYR A 189 34.11 0.99 -12.27
C TYR A 189 35.59 0.59 -12.37
N ALA A 190 35.93 -0.18 -13.41
CA ALA A 190 37.30 -0.67 -13.61
C ALA A 190 38.33 0.47 -13.77
N ASP A 191 37.89 1.65 -14.19
CA ASP A 191 38.71 2.86 -14.34
C ASP A 191 38.84 3.68 -13.04
N GLY A 192 38.34 3.16 -11.91
CA GLY A 192 38.38 3.83 -10.61
C GLY A 192 37.30 4.88 -10.40
N ARG A 193 36.45 5.17 -11.40
CA ARG A 193 35.35 6.12 -11.22
C ARG A 193 34.27 5.52 -10.31
N PRO A 194 33.70 6.29 -9.38
CA PRO A 194 32.55 5.84 -8.62
C PRO A 194 31.34 5.69 -9.55
N SER A 195 30.48 4.71 -9.27
CA SER A 195 29.12 4.72 -9.80
C SER A 195 28.35 5.94 -9.30
N GLU A 196 27.28 6.32 -10.00
CA GLU A 196 26.41 7.43 -9.59
C GLU A 196 25.90 7.24 -8.16
N ALA A 197 25.45 6.02 -7.81
CA ALA A 197 25.03 5.68 -6.46
C ALA A 197 26.17 5.82 -5.42
N LEU A 198 27.42 5.49 -5.76
CA LEU A 198 28.54 5.69 -4.84
C LEU A 198 28.87 7.18 -4.68
N ALA A 199 28.92 7.92 -5.79
CA ALA A 199 29.21 9.34 -5.80
C ALA A 199 28.18 10.12 -4.97
N GLU A 200 26.88 9.87 -5.21
CA GLU A 200 25.78 10.51 -4.49
C GLU A 200 25.88 10.23 -2.99
N ARG A 201 26.01 8.95 -2.58
CA ARG A 201 26.10 8.59 -1.16
C ARG A 201 27.30 9.21 -0.45
N VAL A 202 28.47 9.25 -1.10
CA VAL A 202 29.68 9.87 -0.54
C VAL A 202 29.50 11.38 -0.42
N LEU A 203 28.96 12.04 -1.46
CA LEU A 203 28.72 13.48 -1.44
C LEU A 203 27.68 13.87 -0.39
N THR A 204 26.59 13.09 -0.26
CA THR A 204 25.59 13.27 0.79
C THR A 204 26.22 13.09 2.17
N GLY A 205 26.99 12.02 2.39
CA GLY A 205 27.69 11.81 3.67
C GLY A 205 28.63 12.96 4.03
N ALA A 206 29.41 13.45 3.05
CA ALA A 206 30.30 14.58 3.24
C ALA A 206 29.55 15.90 3.49
N ALA A 207 28.38 16.10 2.89
CA ALA A 207 27.53 17.25 3.17
C ALA A 207 26.99 17.21 4.60
N LEU A 208 26.47 16.06 5.03
CA LEU A 208 25.96 15.87 6.39
C LEU A 208 27.02 16.01 7.48
N TYR A 209 28.27 15.65 7.21
CA TYR A 209 29.37 15.85 8.15
C TYR A 209 29.69 17.34 8.40
N ARG A 210 29.32 18.22 7.47
CA ARG A 210 29.61 19.66 7.55
C ARG A 210 28.46 20.49 8.16
N GLU A 211 27.28 19.89 8.32
CA GLU A 211 26.13 20.51 9.01
C GLU A 211 26.34 20.49 10.53
#